data_AF-R8BPI1-F1
#
_entry.id   AF-R8BPI1-F1
#
_cell.length_a   1.000
_cell.length_b   1.000
_cell.length_c   1.000
_cell.angle_alpha   90.00
_cell.angle_beta   90.00
_cell.angle_gamma   90.00
#
_symmetry.space_group_name_H-M   'P 1'
#
loop_
_entity.id
_entity.type
_entity.pdbx_description
1 polymer ?
#
loop_
_entity_poly.entity_id
_entity_poly.type
_entity_poly.pdbx_seq_one_letter_code
_entity_poly.pdbx_strand_id
1 'polypeptide(L)'
;MASPRRKVLFLTNSDYGQANVVLATAHAMMHIAPDTEIHIASFAGLEIGVRHTSEFALRTARTASPLIFHLINGISNWSAQERPEVGVMESFARGPGFINSSKGILMIPAIMQPWTPEEFVGLYHEAKRVYDEVQPDITVVEPLFTPGMTLCHYIDTNWIVLAPNTIKDFAVPLQPWLAMMWKYPLIFSAFPFPLPWHLIPSNIVFNLVAGYALVTDTRIKNTVSYMRQHIAPSINLMTANELGVLKAPPPGLRILVSNARDLDYPFDVLPEHVIPCGPIVRAAPAVADVDSELAAWLARGPTVYVNLGTHLQMDVNQALEMALAFRDLLDKAQDVDYGGKGGAKLQILWKLRRKTPHGEHASDPNDYSGLWKLVQDALRSEFESDRVRITSWITAEPKSILESGRVICSVNHGGASSFNESICAGIPQVLLPAWSDCFDYGNRVELLKVGRWANKVAKPSWKRNELASALEEVILSDKTAAILEQVKRLSKNYPEGAGRNYAAKEILSAIQS
;
A
#
# COMPACT_ATOMS: atom_id res chain seq x y z
N MET A 1 -34.64 1.32 28.57
CA MET A 1 -33.43 0.54 28.25
C MET A 1 -32.74 1.29 27.12
N ALA A 2 -31.44 1.57 27.22
CA ALA A 2 -30.71 2.16 26.10
C ALA A 2 -30.73 1.17 24.93
N SER A 3 -30.99 1.65 23.71
CA SER A 3 -30.89 0.80 22.52
C SER A 3 -29.47 0.21 22.45
N PRO A 4 -29.31 -1.07 22.08
CA PRO A 4 -28.00 -1.66 21.92
C PRO A 4 -27.17 -0.85 20.92
N ARG A 5 -25.88 -0.62 21.23
CA ARG A 5 -24.96 0.07 20.33
C ARG A 5 -24.73 -0.78 19.09
N ARG A 6 -24.64 -0.11 17.94
CA ARG A 6 -24.27 -0.77 16.68
C ARG A 6 -22.84 -1.27 16.78
N LYS A 7 -22.52 -2.40 16.18
CA LYS A 7 -21.19 -3.03 16.21
C LYS A 7 -20.66 -3.24 14.80
N VAL A 8 -19.49 -2.67 14.53
CA VAL A 8 -18.75 -2.88 13.28
C VAL A 8 -17.52 -3.71 13.61
N LEU A 9 -17.33 -4.83 12.90
CA LEU A 9 -16.14 -5.67 13.02
C LEU A 9 -15.27 -5.56 11.77
N PHE A 10 -14.04 -5.09 11.91
CA PHE A 10 -13.02 -5.17 10.87
C PHE A 10 -12.18 -6.43 11.03
N LEU A 11 -11.99 -7.19 9.95
CA LEU A 11 -11.05 -8.31 9.86
C LEU A 11 -9.93 -7.96 8.87
N THR A 12 -8.69 -7.88 9.35
CA THR A 12 -7.56 -7.44 8.51
C THR A 12 -6.23 -8.10 8.88
N ASN A 13 -5.33 -8.20 7.91
CA ASN A 13 -3.91 -8.48 8.16
C ASN A 13 -3.25 -7.34 8.95
N SER A 14 -2.08 -7.62 9.54
CA SER A 14 -1.31 -6.64 10.33
C SER A 14 -0.36 -5.77 9.51
N ASP A 15 -0.17 -6.11 8.23
CA ASP A 15 0.70 -5.37 7.34
C ASP A 15 0.10 -4.02 6.99
N TYR A 16 0.85 -2.93 7.17
CA TYR A 16 0.33 -1.57 6.95
C TYR A 16 -0.16 -1.32 5.52
N GLY A 17 0.40 -2.02 4.52
CA GLY A 17 -0.12 -1.97 3.14
C GLY A 17 -1.58 -2.42 3.04
N GLN A 18 -2.02 -3.28 3.97
CA GLN A 18 -3.40 -3.76 4.08
C GLN A 18 -4.19 -2.98 5.13
N ALA A 19 -3.64 -2.85 6.34
CA ALA A 19 -4.34 -2.30 7.50
C ALA A 19 -4.55 -0.78 7.45
N ASN A 20 -3.78 -0.02 6.67
CA ASN A 20 -3.87 1.45 6.66
C ASN A 20 -5.27 1.97 6.34
N VAL A 21 -5.97 1.36 5.37
CA VAL A 21 -7.33 1.76 5.00
C VAL A 21 -8.34 1.44 6.11
N VAL A 22 -8.14 0.34 6.83
CA VAL A 22 -8.95 -0.03 8.00
C VAL A 22 -8.75 0.98 9.14
N LEU A 23 -7.50 1.27 9.50
CA LEU A 23 -7.20 2.27 10.54
C LEU A 23 -7.73 3.66 10.18
N ALA A 24 -7.57 4.08 8.92
CA ALA A 24 -8.09 5.36 8.43
C ALA A 24 -9.62 5.43 8.53
N THR A 25 -10.31 4.38 8.10
CA THR A 25 -11.77 4.32 8.08
C THR A 25 -12.33 4.21 9.50
N ALA A 26 -11.72 3.41 10.38
CA ALA A 26 -12.09 3.32 11.79
C ALA A 26 -11.94 4.67 12.51
N HIS A 27 -10.84 5.40 12.27
CA HIS A 27 -10.64 6.76 12.79
C HIS A 27 -11.78 7.70 12.35
N ALA A 28 -12.18 7.65 11.08
CA ALA A 28 -13.29 8.45 10.57
C ALA A 28 -14.63 8.07 11.22
N MET A 29 -14.92 6.77 11.37
CA MET A 29 -16.13 6.28 12.03
C MET A 29 -16.26 6.80 13.47
N MET A 30 -15.16 6.82 14.24
CA MET A 30 -15.18 7.34 15.61
C MET A 30 -15.70 8.78 15.68
N HIS A 31 -15.47 9.60 14.64
CA HIS A 31 -15.92 10.99 14.60
C HIS A 31 -17.39 11.13 14.21
N ILE A 32 -17.92 10.23 13.38
CA ILE A 32 -19.24 10.38 12.77
C ILE A 32 -20.30 9.44 13.37
N ALA A 33 -19.89 8.45 14.16
CA ALA A 33 -20.77 7.44 14.76
C ALA A 33 -20.41 7.17 16.23
N PRO A 34 -20.68 8.12 17.15
CA PRO A 34 -20.34 7.98 18.57
C PRO A 34 -21.07 6.83 19.27
N ASP A 35 -22.23 6.42 18.74
CA ASP A 35 -23.07 5.33 19.27
C ASP A 35 -22.71 3.95 18.66
N THR A 36 -21.59 3.84 17.95
CA THR A 36 -21.12 2.60 17.32
C THR A 36 -19.87 2.09 18.04
N GLU A 37 -19.89 0.82 18.43
CA GLU A 37 -18.71 0.08 18.87
C GLU A 37 -17.93 -0.40 17.64
N ILE A 38 -16.64 -0.09 17.62
CA ILE A 38 -15.76 -0.39 16.49
C ILE A 38 -14.70 -1.39 16.96
N HIS A 39 -14.78 -2.59 16.38
CA HIS A 39 -13.91 -3.71 16.69
C HIS A 39 -12.93 -3.94 15.53
N ILE A 40 -11.66 -4.19 15.83
CA ILE A 40 -10.63 -4.55 14.86
C ILE A 40 -10.00 -5.87 15.29
N ALA A 41 -10.21 -6.92 14.49
CA ALA A 41 -9.52 -8.19 14.65
C ALA A 41 -8.33 -8.28 13.70
N SER A 42 -7.14 -8.47 14.28
CA SER A 42 -5.90 -8.61 13.52
C SER A 42 -4.82 -9.32 14.33
N PHE A 43 -3.64 -9.47 13.75
CA PHE A 43 -2.48 -10.08 14.37
C PHE A 43 -1.77 -9.10 15.33
N ALA A 44 -0.97 -9.61 16.26
CA ALA A 44 -0.30 -8.84 17.31
C ALA A 44 0.48 -7.62 16.78
N GLY A 45 1.06 -7.72 15.57
CA GLY A 45 1.80 -6.63 14.94
C GLY A 45 1.01 -5.33 14.72
N LEU A 46 -0.34 -5.38 14.71
CA LEU A 46 -1.20 -4.20 14.48
C LEU A 46 -1.70 -3.54 15.79
N GLU A 47 -1.56 -4.19 16.94
CA GLU A 47 -2.17 -3.74 18.21
C GLU A 47 -1.78 -2.29 18.57
N ILE A 48 -0.48 -1.98 18.47
CA ILE A 48 0.05 -0.63 18.73
C ILE A 48 -0.55 0.38 17.75
N GLY A 49 -0.68 0.01 16.47
CA GLY A 49 -1.27 0.87 15.44
C GLY A 49 -2.75 1.17 15.69
N VAL A 50 -3.52 0.19 16.16
CA VAL A 50 -4.92 0.37 16.58
C VAL A 50 -5.00 1.30 17.78
N ARG A 51 -4.18 1.06 18.82
CA ARG A 51 -4.14 1.91 20.01
C ARG A 51 -3.82 3.37 19.68
N HIS A 52 -2.76 3.62 18.92
CA HIS A 52 -2.40 4.99 18.52
C HIS A 52 -3.49 5.66 17.68
N THR A 53 -4.14 4.91 16.79
CA THR A 53 -5.27 5.42 15.99
C THR A 53 -6.45 5.81 16.89
N SER A 54 -6.78 4.98 17.88
CA SER A 54 -7.82 5.23 18.86
C SER A 54 -7.51 6.44 19.74
N GLU A 55 -6.32 6.50 20.33
CA GLU A 55 -5.87 7.61 21.18
C GLU A 55 -5.88 8.93 20.42
N PHE A 56 -5.42 8.93 19.16
CA PHE A 56 -5.43 10.13 18.33
C PHE A 56 -6.85 10.60 18.02
N ALA A 57 -7.75 9.69 17.65
CA ALA A 57 -9.15 10.04 17.38
C ALA A 57 -9.86 10.60 18.62
N LEU A 58 -9.60 10.06 19.81
CA LEU A 58 -10.24 10.51 21.06
C LEU A 58 -9.86 11.94 21.46
N ARG A 59 -8.71 12.47 20.98
CA ARG A 59 -8.32 13.87 21.22
C ARG A 59 -9.28 14.85 20.56
N THR A 60 -9.88 14.47 19.43
CA THR A 60 -10.77 15.32 18.61
C THR A 60 -12.23 14.88 18.68
N ALA A 61 -12.51 13.58 18.83
CA ALA A 61 -13.85 13.01 18.94
C ALA A 61 -14.23 12.74 20.41
N ARG A 62 -14.60 13.78 21.16
CA ARG A 62 -14.82 13.71 22.62
C ARG A 62 -15.95 12.76 23.07
N THR A 63 -16.89 12.43 22.18
CA THR A 63 -18.02 11.54 22.46
C THR A 63 -17.79 10.11 21.97
N ALA A 64 -16.66 9.83 21.32
CA ALA A 64 -16.35 8.51 20.79
C ALA A 64 -15.92 7.54 21.91
N SER A 65 -16.17 6.25 21.68
CA SER A 65 -15.58 5.18 22.48
C SER A 65 -14.26 4.72 21.85
N PRO A 66 -13.28 4.24 22.63
CA PRO A 66 -12.03 3.69 22.09
C PRO A 66 -12.28 2.48 21.17
N LEU A 67 -11.38 2.28 20.22
CA LEU A 67 -11.37 1.07 19.37
C LEU A 67 -11.10 -0.17 20.22
N ILE A 68 -11.79 -1.26 19.91
CA ILE A 68 -11.63 -2.54 20.61
C ILE A 68 -10.80 -3.47 19.73
N PHE A 69 -9.61 -3.85 20.19
CA PHE A 69 -8.73 -4.76 19.47
C PHE A 69 -8.98 -6.21 19.88
N HIS A 70 -9.04 -7.09 18.88
CA HIS A 70 -9.14 -8.54 19.07
C HIS A 70 -7.94 -9.22 18.42
N LEU A 71 -7.18 -9.97 19.22
CA LEU A 71 -6.05 -10.73 18.70
C LEU A 71 -6.54 -11.95 17.90
N ILE A 72 -6.06 -12.07 16.67
CA ILE A 72 -6.11 -13.28 15.86
C ILE A 72 -4.79 -14.04 16.06
N ASN A 73 -4.87 -15.23 16.63
CA ASN A 73 -3.69 -16.09 16.83
C ASN A 73 -3.32 -16.80 15.52
N GLY A 74 -2.05 -16.70 15.11
CA GLY A 74 -1.53 -17.35 13.91
C GLY A 74 -0.53 -16.47 13.15
N ILE A 75 -0.31 -16.80 11.88
CA ILE A 75 0.61 -16.08 11.00
C ILE A 75 -0.15 -15.16 10.04
N SER A 76 0.30 -13.91 9.92
CA SER A 76 -0.26 -12.93 8.98
C SER A 76 0.02 -13.31 7.52
N ASN A 77 -0.71 -12.70 6.58
CA ASN A 77 -0.54 -12.98 5.16
C ASN A 77 0.90 -12.71 4.69
N TRP A 78 1.49 -11.54 4.99
CA TRP A 78 2.85 -11.23 4.56
C TRP A 78 3.89 -12.17 5.19
N SER A 79 3.80 -12.43 6.49
CA SER A 79 4.73 -13.34 7.17
C SER A 79 4.66 -14.76 6.61
N ALA A 80 3.48 -15.22 6.18
CA ALA A 80 3.34 -16.49 5.48
C ALA A 80 3.98 -16.44 4.08
N GLN A 81 3.86 -15.35 3.33
CA GLN A 81 4.51 -15.17 2.02
C GLN A 81 6.04 -15.11 2.10
N GLU A 82 6.61 -14.66 3.23
CA GLU A 82 8.07 -14.59 3.43
C GLU A 82 8.73 -15.97 3.54
N ARG A 83 7.95 -17.03 3.74
CA ARG A 83 8.47 -18.39 3.82
C ARG A 83 9.07 -18.84 2.48
N PRO A 84 10.32 -19.34 2.44
CA PRO A 84 10.99 -19.71 1.20
C PRO A 84 10.21 -20.69 0.33
N GLU A 85 9.52 -21.66 0.94
CA GLU A 85 8.71 -22.67 0.24
C GLU A 85 7.46 -22.11 -0.44
N VAL A 86 7.04 -20.89 -0.09
CA VAL A 86 5.91 -20.20 -0.74
C VAL A 86 6.39 -19.50 -2.03
N GLY A 87 7.66 -19.12 -2.12
CA GLY A 87 8.31 -18.64 -3.34
C GLY A 87 7.98 -17.20 -3.78
N VAL A 88 7.09 -16.50 -3.08
CA VAL A 88 6.62 -15.16 -3.47
C VAL A 88 7.76 -14.13 -3.40
N MET A 89 8.54 -14.10 -2.31
CA MET A 89 9.65 -13.16 -2.17
C MET A 89 10.75 -13.37 -3.21
N GLU A 90 11.03 -14.63 -3.56
CA GLU A 90 11.97 -14.94 -4.64
C GLU A 90 11.45 -14.40 -5.98
N SER A 91 10.15 -14.51 -6.23
CA SER A 91 9.53 -13.94 -7.43
C SER A 91 9.64 -12.42 -7.48
N PHE A 92 9.44 -11.72 -6.36
CA PHE A 92 9.55 -10.26 -6.29
C PHE A 92 10.99 -9.77 -6.53
N ALA A 93 11.99 -10.56 -6.14
CA ALA A 93 13.39 -10.21 -6.34
C ALA A 93 13.86 -10.29 -7.81
N ARG A 94 13.11 -10.96 -8.70
CA ARG A 94 13.51 -11.20 -10.09
C ARG A 94 13.15 -10.01 -10.99
N GLY A 95 14.07 -9.69 -11.91
CA GLY A 95 13.86 -8.77 -13.03
C GLY A 95 12.61 -9.13 -13.84
N PRO A 96 11.63 -8.23 -14.00
CA PRO A 96 10.47 -8.50 -14.86
C PRO A 96 10.90 -8.61 -16.33
N GLY A 97 10.21 -9.49 -17.04
CA GLY A 97 10.50 -9.93 -18.40
C GLY A 97 9.66 -11.16 -18.70
N PHE A 98 9.53 -11.59 -19.96
CA PHE A 98 8.51 -12.58 -20.33
C PHE A 98 8.48 -13.84 -19.43
N ILE A 99 9.63 -14.47 -19.21
CA ILE A 99 9.74 -15.67 -18.37
C ILE A 99 9.49 -15.37 -16.88
N ASN A 100 10.16 -14.36 -16.33
CA ASN A 100 10.09 -14.06 -14.90
C ASN A 100 8.73 -13.48 -14.49
N SER A 101 8.13 -12.65 -15.34
CA SER A 101 6.76 -12.17 -15.16
C SER A 101 5.77 -13.34 -15.22
N SER A 102 5.93 -14.29 -16.14
CA SER A 102 5.08 -15.50 -16.15
C SER A 102 5.21 -16.29 -14.85
N LYS A 103 6.43 -16.47 -14.33
CA LYS A 103 6.66 -17.12 -13.03
C LYS A 103 6.01 -16.35 -11.88
N GLY A 104 6.05 -15.01 -11.89
CA GLY A 104 5.39 -14.19 -10.88
C GLY A 104 3.86 -14.24 -10.96
N ILE A 105 3.30 -14.28 -12.17
CA ILE A 105 1.86 -14.45 -12.38
C ILE A 105 1.39 -15.81 -11.84
N LEU A 106 2.19 -16.87 -12.01
CA LEU A 106 1.90 -18.18 -11.42
C LEU A 106 1.85 -18.16 -9.88
N MET A 107 2.34 -17.10 -9.23
CA MET A 107 2.33 -16.95 -7.77
C MET A 107 1.11 -16.20 -7.23
N ILE A 108 0.19 -15.73 -8.09
CA ILE A 108 -1.05 -15.08 -7.65
C ILE A 108 -1.83 -15.92 -6.61
N PRO A 109 -2.05 -17.24 -6.79
CA PRO A 109 -2.72 -18.05 -5.77
C PRO A 109 -2.00 -18.04 -4.41
N ALA A 110 -0.67 -18.12 -4.41
CA ALA A 110 0.14 -18.12 -3.19
C ALA A 110 0.13 -16.76 -2.47
N ILE A 111 -0.12 -15.65 -3.17
CA ILE A 111 -0.30 -14.32 -2.54
C ILE A 111 -1.66 -14.24 -1.83
N MET A 112 -2.71 -14.77 -2.46
CA MET A 112 -4.07 -14.74 -1.91
C MET A 112 -4.26 -15.74 -0.76
N GLN A 113 -3.59 -16.89 -0.83
CA GLN A 113 -3.67 -17.95 0.18
C GLN A 113 -2.26 -18.52 0.43
N PRO A 114 -1.40 -17.83 1.19
CA PRO A 114 -0.02 -18.30 1.46
C PRO A 114 0.06 -19.42 2.51
N TRP A 115 -0.98 -19.55 3.34
CA TRP A 115 -1.04 -20.46 4.48
C TRP A 115 -1.04 -21.95 4.08
N THR A 116 -0.63 -22.82 5.01
CA THR A 116 -0.97 -24.25 4.88
C THR A 116 -2.48 -24.46 5.12
N PRO A 117 -3.05 -25.61 4.70
CA PRO A 117 -4.45 -25.91 4.97
C PRO A 117 -4.84 -25.86 6.45
N GLU A 118 -3.96 -26.34 7.33
CA GLU A 118 -4.16 -26.35 8.79
C GLU A 118 -4.16 -24.93 9.35
N GLU A 119 -3.19 -24.10 8.93
CA GLU A 119 -3.11 -22.70 9.32
C GLU A 119 -4.33 -21.91 8.85
N PHE A 120 -4.79 -22.18 7.61
CA PHE A 120 -5.99 -21.54 7.09
C PHE A 120 -7.23 -21.85 7.94
N VAL A 121 -7.45 -23.12 8.28
CA VAL A 121 -8.57 -23.53 9.13
C VAL A 121 -8.43 -22.97 10.55
N GLY A 122 -7.23 -22.92 11.11
CA GLY A 122 -6.97 -22.26 12.39
C GLY A 122 -7.36 -20.78 12.37
N LEU A 123 -6.93 -20.05 11.33
CA LEU A 123 -7.28 -18.63 11.16
C LEU A 123 -8.77 -18.41 10.91
N TYR A 124 -9.44 -19.33 10.19
CA TYR A 124 -10.89 -19.31 10.04
C TYR A 124 -11.59 -19.42 11.40
N HIS A 125 -11.14 -20.35 12.27
CA HIS A 125 -11.71 -20.50 13.60
C HIS A 125 -11.43 -19.30 14.50
N GLU A 126 -10.26 -18.68 14.41
CA GLU A 126 -9.98 -17.43 15.13
C GLU A 126 -10.86 -16.27 14.66
N ALA A 127 -11.04 -16.11 13.35
CA ALA A 127 -11.98 -15.12 12.81
C ALA A 127 -13.42 -15.41 13.27
N LYS A 128 -13.82 -16.69 13.30
CA LYS A 128 -15.15 -17.11 13.78
C LYS A 128 -15.32 -16.83 15.26
N ARG A 129 -14.31 -17.11 16.09
CA ARG A 129 -14.32 -16.84 17.53
C ARG A 129 -14.59 -15.36 17.78
N VAL A 130 -13.86 -14.47 17.12
CA VAL A 130 -14.07 -13.01 17.27
C VAL A 130 -15.45 -12.59 16.75
N TYR A 131 -15.89 -13.13 15.61
CA TYR A 131 -17.23 -12.86 15.09
C TYR A 131 -18.32 -13.27 16.10
N ASP A 132 -18.21 -14.47 16.68
CA ASP A 132 -19.15 -15.01 17.65
C ASP A 132 -19.16 -14.18 18.95
N GLU A 133 -17.99 -13.73 19.42
CA GLU A 133 -17.83 -12.86 20.60
C GLU A 133 -18.43 -11.47 20.38
N VAL A 134 -18.24 -10.89 19.20
CA VAL A 134 -18.69 -9.52 18.90
C VAL A 134 -20.18 -9.47 18.56
N GLN A 135 -20.68 -10.42 17.77
CA GLN A 135 -22.00 -10.38 17.11
C GLN A 135 -22.20 -9.04 16.35
N PRO A 136 -21.42 -8.79 15.28
CA PRO A 136 -21.44 -7.50 14.59
C PRO A 136 -22.70 -7.33 13.72
N ASP A 137 -23.17 -6.09 13.59
CA ASP A 137 -24.24 -5.74 12.63
C ASP A 137 -23.72 -5.67 11.19
N ILE A 138 -22.41 -5.45 11.04
CA ILE A 138 -21.70 -5.54 9.76
C ILE A 138 -20.23 -5.95 9.98
N THR A 139 -19.74 -6.85 9.13
CA THR A 139 -18.33 -7.23 9.09
C THR A 139 -17.65 -6.63 7.87
N VAL A 140 -16.49 -6.01 8.05
CA VAL A 140 -15.70 -5.40 6.98
C VAL A 140 -14.40 -6.17 6.85
N VAL A 141 -14.10 -6.68 5.66
CA VAL A 141 -12.95 -7.55 5.45
C VAL A 141 -12.01 -6.96 4.40
N GLU A 142 -10.72 -6.97 4.71
CA GLU A 142 -9.66 -6.66 3.76
C GLU A 142 -9.42 -7.87 2.81
N PRO A 143 -9.29 -7.68 1.48
CA PRO A 143 -9.33 -8.76 0.49
C PRO A 143 -8.16 -9.79 0.52
N LEU A 144 -7.06 -9.53 1.22
CA LEU A 144 -5.99 -10.50 1.46
C LEU A 144 -6.14 -11.25 2.79
N PHE A 145 -7.17 -10.94 3.60
CA PHE A 145 -7.54 -11.76 4.75
C PHE A 145 -8.57 -12.84 4.35
N THR A 146 -8.14 -13.74 3.47
CA THR A 146 -8.93 -14.83 2.88
C THR A 146 -9.70 -15.70 3.89
N PRO A 147 -9.17 -16.05 5.09
CA PRO A 147 -9.95 -16.77 6.10
C PRO A 147 -11.20 -15.98 6.54
N GLY A 148 -11.08 -14.67 6.73
CA GLY A 148 -12.19 -13.79 7.10
C GLY A 148 -13.25 -13.65 6.01
N MET A 149 -12.84 -13.52 4.74
CA MET A 149 -13.79 -13.47 3.61
C MET A 149 -14.53 -14.80 3.45
N THR A 150 -13.81 -15.91 3.61
CA THR A 150 -14.37 -17.26 3.55
C THR A 150 -15.39 -17.48 4.66
N LEU A 151 -15.10 -17.03 5.88
CA LEU A 151 -16.04 -17.03 6.99
C LEU A 151 -17.29 -16.22 6.66
N CYS A 152 -17.14 -14.94 6.32
CA CYS A 152 -18.27 -14.02 6.12
C CYS A 152 -19.20 -14.52 5.02
N HIS A 153 -18.62 -15.03 3.92
CA HIS A 153 -19.40 -15.60 2.83
C HIS A 153 -20.10 -16.90 3.25
N TYR A 154 -19.42 -17.80 3.96
CA TYR A 154 -19.97 -19.10 4.30
C TYR A 154 -21.13 -19.03 5.30
N ILE A 155 -21.03 -18.17 6.31
CA ILE A 155 -22.08 -17.98 7.32
C ILE A 155 -23.18 -17.00 6.88
N ASP A 156 -23.05 -16.44 5.67
CA ASP A 156 -24.01 -15.52 5.05
C ASP A 156 -24.34 -14.31 5.95
N THR A 157 -23.29 -13.66 6.48
CA THR A 157 -23.45 -12.44 7.31
C THR A 157 -23.60 -11.18 6.46
N ASN A 158 -23.95 -10.05 7.06
CA ASN A 158 -23.86 -8.75 6.41
C ASN A 158 -22.39 -8.31 6.35
N TRP A 159 -21.79 -8.27 5.15
CA TRP A 159 -20.38 -7.93 5.02
C TRP A 159 -20.04 -7.09 3.80
N ILE A 160 -18.91 -6.36 3.91
CA ILE A 160 -18.34 -5.48 2.89
C ILE A 160 -16.85 -5.77 2.75
N VAL A 161 -16.32 -5.60 1.54
CA VAL A 161 -14.86 -5.60 1.31
C VAL A 161 -14.34 -4.16 1.38
N LEU A 162 -13.31 -3.93 2.19
CA LEU A 162 -12.55 -2.68 2.19
C LEU A 162 -11.14 -2.96 1.65
N ALA A 163 -10.95 -2.64 0.37
CA ALA A 163 -9.75 -2.95 -0.36
C ALA A 163 -8.74 -1.79 -0.36
N PRO A 164 -7.49 -2.00 0.06
CA PRO A 164 -6.39 -1.05 -0.14
C PRO A 164 -5.98 -0.96 -1.62
N ASN A 165 -6.42 -1.94 -2.41
CA ASN A 165 -6.28 -2.04 -3.86
C ASN A 165 -7.04 -0.96 -4.64
N THR A 166 -6.86 -1.00 -5.97
CA THR A 166 -7.38 -0.03 -6.93
C THR A 166 -8.66 -0.53 -7.60
N ILE A 167 -9.32 0.33 -8.39
CA ILE A 167 -10.49 -0.07 -9.20
C ILE A 167 -10.09 -1.16 -10.20
N LYS A 168 -8.86 -1.07 -10.74
CA LYS A 168 -8.32 -2.02 -11.71
C LYS A 168 -8.50 -3.48 -11.30
N ASP A 169 -8.22 -3.77 -10.02
CA ASP A 169 -8.14 -5.12 -9.48
C ASP A 169 -9.48 -5.85 -9.52
N PHE A 170 -10.60 -5.10 -9.60
CA PHE A 170 -11.96 -5.64 -9.63
C PHE A 170 -12.71 -5.33 -10.93
N ALA A 171 -12.30 -4.29 -11.68
CA ALA A 171 -13.04 -3.80 -12.86
C ALA A 171 -12.51 -4.31 -14.21
N VAL A 172 -11.22 -4.67 -14.29
CA VAL A 172 -10.58 -5.05 -15.57
C VAL A 172 -11.25 -6.24 -16.28
N PRO A 173 -11.61 -7.33 -15.58
CA PRO A 173 -12.28 -8.48 -16.20
C PRO A 173 -13.65 -8.15 -16.81
N LEU A 174 -14.28 -7.06 -16.37
CA LEU A 174 -15.60 -6.60 -16.81
C LEU A 174 -15.53 -5.56 -17.94
N GLN A 175 -14.33 -5.21 -18.41
CA GLN A 175 -14.19 -4.25 -19.51
C GLN A 175 -14.62 -4.87 -20.85
N PRO A 176 -15.33 -4.12 -21.70
CA PRO A 176 -15.89 -4.64 -22.95
C PRO A 176 -14.79 -5.03 -23.94
N TRP A 177 -15.15 -5.81 -24.96
CA TRP A 177 -14.27 -6.19 -26.07
C TRP A 177 -12.97 -6.90 -25.63
N LEU A 178 -13.02 -7.63 -24.49
CA LEU A 178 -11.87 -8.29 -23.89
C LEU A 178 -10.70 -7.33 -23.63
N ALA A 179 -10.99 -6.08 -23.25
CA ALA A 179 -9.95 -5.06 -23.04
C ALA A 179 -8.90 -5.45 -21.98
N MET A 180 -9.22 -6.36 -21.05
CA MET A 180 -8.22 -6.97 -20.16
C MET A 180 -7.02 -7.60 -20.90
N MET A 181 -7.24 -8.09 -22.12
CA MET A 181 -6.24 -8.80 -22.90
C MET A 181 -5.29 -7.85 -23.65
N TRP A 182 -5.79 -6.70 -24.13
CA TRP A 182 -5.05 -5.84 -25.07
C TRP A 182 -4.88 -4.38 -24.61
N LYS A 183 -5.67 -3.88 -23.66
CA LYS A 183 -5.67 -2.48 -23.23
C LYS A 183 -4.89 -2.27 -21.93
N TYR A 184 -5.10 -3.14 -20.94
CA TYR A 184 -4.54 -2.98 -19.60
C TYR A 184 -3.37 -3.95 -19.36
N PRO A 185 -2.20 -3.46 -18.91
CA PRO A 185 -1.10 -4.30 -18.46
C PRO A 185 -1.55 -5.27 -17.37
N LEU A 186 -1.20 -6.56 -17.46
CA LEU A 186 -1.40 -7.46 -16.32
C LEU A 186 -0.45 -7.09 -15.17
N ILE A 187 -0.90 -7.26 -13.93
CA ILE A 187 -0.03 -7.24 -12.75
C ILE A 187 1.19 -8.17 -12.95
N PHE A 188 2.35 -7.85 -12.37
CA PHE A 188 3.67 -8.47 -12.63
C PHE A 188 4.34 -8.23 -13.99
N SER A 189 3.62 -7.75 -15.01
CA SER A 189 4.22 -7.57 -16.34
C SER A 189 5.27 -6.47 -16.40
N ALA A 190 5.13 -5.45 -15.54
CA ALA A 190 5.86 -4.18 -15.63
C ALA A 190 5.77 -3.53 -17.03
N PHE A 191 4.68 -3.81 -17.76
CA PHE A 191 4.41 -3.19 -19.05
C PHE A 191 3.91 -1.74 -18.88
N PRO A 192 4.27 -0.84 -19.82
CA PRO A 192 3.80 0.53 -19.78
C PRO A 192 2.31 0.64 -20.14
N PHE A 193 1.69 1.76 -19.77
CA PHE A 193 0.35 2.13 -20.22
C PHE A 193 0.39 3.49 -20.95
N PRO A 194 -0.30 3.66 -22.10
CA PRO A 194 -1.05 2.64 -22.86
C PRO A 194 -0.15 1.51 -23.35
N LEU A 195 -0.72 0.30 -23.49
CA LEU A 195 0.03 -0.86 -23.91
C LEU A 195 0.48 -0.73 -25.39
N PRO A 196 1.79 -0.75 -25.68
CA PRO A 196 2.29 -0.76 -27.05
C PRO A 196 1.81 -2.00 -27.80
N TRP A 197 1.43 -1.84 -29.07
CA TRP A 197 0.93 -2.91 -29.92
C TRP A 197 1.79 -4.18 -29.95
N HIS A 198 3.12 -4.04 -29.93
CA HIS A 198 4.06 -5.17 -29.92
C HIS A 198 4.07 -5.95 -28.59
N LEU A 199 3.54 -5.40 -27.50
CA LEU A 199 3.40 -6.08 -26.20
C LEU A 199 2.03 -6.73 -25.98
N ILE A 200 1.04 -6.45 -26.84
CA ILE A 200 -0.30 -7.05 -26.76
C ILE A 200 -0.23 -8.60 -26.77
N PRO A 201 0.54 -9.27 -27.66
CA PRO A 201 0.63 -10.73 -27.65
C PRO A 201 1.16 -11.28 -26.32
N SER A 202 2.18 -10.64 -25.73
CA SER A 202 2.71 -11.06 -24.43
C SER A 202 1.70 -10.83 -23.30
N ASN A 203 0.94 -9.73 -23.33
CA ASN A 203 -0.09 -9.46 -22.33
C ASN A 203 -1.26 -10.46 -22.42
N ILE A 204 -1.63 -10.88 -23.64
CA ILE A 204 -2.57 -11.98 -23.86
C ILE A 204 -2.04 -13.26 -23.20
N VAL A 205 -0.79 -13.63 -23.46
CA VAL A 205 -0.19 -14.83 -22.85
C VAL A 205 -0.15 -14.72 -21.33
N PHE A 206 0.20 -13.56 -20.77
CA PHE A 206 0.19 -13.34 -19.33
C PHE A 206 -1.21 -13.55 -18.71
N ASN A 207 -2.27 -13.05 -19.34
CA ASN A 207 -3.64 -13.31 -18.89
C ASN A 207 -3.99 -14.81 -18.95
N LEU A 208 -3.54 -15.53 -19.99
CA LEU A 208 -3.73 -16.98 -20.08
C LEU A 208 -2.95 -17.72 -18.98
N VAL A 209 -1.72 -17.29 -18.66
CA VAL A 209 -0.93 -17.83 -17.55
C VAL A 209 -1.62 -17.59 -16.22
N ALA A 210 -2.22 -16.41 -16.01
CA ALA A 210 -3.01 -16.12 -14.81
C ALA A 210 -4.22 -17.05 -14.70
N GLY A 211 -4.99 -17.20 -15.79
CA GLY A 211 -6.11 -18.15 -15.84
C GLY A 211 -5.67 -19.59 -15.57
N TYR A 212 -4.54 -20.02 -16.13
CA TYR A 212 -3.96 -21.34 -15.86
C TYR A 212 -3.59 -21.50 -14.38
N ALA A 213 -2.92 -20.51 -13.78
CA ALA A 213 -2.54 -20.53 -12.37
C ALA A 213 -3.78 -20.74 -11.48
N LEU A 214 -4.83 -19.96 -11.71
CA LEU A 214 -6.05 -19.99 -10.90
C LEU A 214 -6.80 -21.34 -10.98
N VAL A 215 -6.75 -22.04 -12.12
CA VAL A 215 -7.47 -23.31 -12.32
C VAL A 215 -6.64 -24.53 -11.89
N THR A 216 -5.32 -24.46 -12.02
CA THR A 216 -4.44 -25.63 -11.81
C THR A 216 -3.80 -25.72 -10.45
N ASP A 217 -3.72 -24.59 -9.71
CA ASP A 217 -3.04 -24.53 -8.43
C ASP A 217 -3.58 -25.57 -7.43
N THR A 218 -2.65 -26.36 -6.87
CA THR A 218 -2.95 -27.45 -5.93
C THR A 218 -3.16 -26.95 -4.51
N ARG A 219 -2.62 -25.78 -4.16
CA ARG A 219 -2.77 -25.18 -2.83
C ARG A 219 -4.22 -24.84 -2.54
N ILE A 220 -4.90 -24.21 -3.50
CA ILE A 220 -6.33 -23.91 -3.39
C ILE A 220 -7.13 -25.21 -3.21
N LYS A 221 -6.85 -26.24 -4.02
CA LYS A 221 -7.53 -27.54 -3.94
C LYS A 221 -7.32 -28.23 -2.59
N ASN A 222 -6.09 -28.23 -2.10
CA ASN A 222 -5.73 -28.84 -0.81
C ASN A 222 -6.42 -28.13 0.35
N THR A 223 -6.41 -26.80 0.34
CA THR A 223 -7.08 -25.96 1.35
C THR A 223 -8.60 -26.19 1.33
N VAL A 224 -9.25 -26.19 0.15
CA VAL A 224 -10.69 -26.48 0.04
C VAL A 224 -11.03 -27.89 0.54
N SER A 225 -10.23 -28.90 0.18
CA SER A 225 -10.42 -30.28 0.65
C SER A 225 -10.34 -30.36 2.18
N TYR A 226 -9.34 -29.73 2.77
CA TYR A 226 -9.13 -29.72 4.22
C TYR A 226 -10.25 -28.97 4.96
N MET A 227 -10.69 -27.81 4.43
CA MET A 227 -11.84 -27.06 4.96
C MET A 227 -13.13 -27.88 4.95
N ARG A 228 -13.38 -28.65 3.89
CA ARG A 228 -14.59 -29.48 3.79
C ARG A 228 -14.62 -30.61 4.82
N GLN A 229 -13.46 -31.10 5.22
CA GLN A 229 -13.31 -32.14 6.24
C GLN A 229 -13.43 -31.60 7.66
N HIS A 230 -12.93 -30.39 7.92
CA HIS A 230 -12.77 -29.85 9.28
C HIS A 230 -13.75 -28.74 9.66
N ILE A 231 -14.39 -28.10 8.68
CA ILE A 231 -15.38 -27.03 8.91
C ILE A 231 -16.76 -27.51 8.49
N ALA A 232 -16.98 -27.74 7.19
CA ALA A 232 -18.27 -28.22 6.68
C ALA A 232 -18.18 -28.71 5.23
N PRO A 233 -18.91 -29.77 4.82
CA PRO A 233 -18.83 -30.31 3.47
C PRO A 233 -19.17 -29.33 2.33
N SER A 234 -20.01 -28.32 2.60
CA SER A 234 -20.46 -27.34 1.61
C SER A 234 -19.55 -26.10 1.49
N ILE A 235 -18.58 -25.94 2.39
CA ILE A 235 -17.73 -24.75 2.39
C ILE A 235 -16.85 -24.68 1.13
N ASN A 236 -16.64 -23.47 0.65
CA ASN A 236 -15.71 -23.17 -0.43
C ASN A 236 -14.88 -21.95 -0.06
N LEU A 237 -13.69 -21.86 -0.65
CA LEU A 237 -12.79 -20.74 -0.46
C LEU A 237 -13.35 -19.47 -1.13
N MET A 238 -13.27 -18.34 -0.43
CA MET A 238 -13.51 -17.00 -0.97
C MET A 238 -12.20 -16.23 -0.95
N THR A 239 -11.56 -16.07 -2.11
CA THR A 239 -10.37 -15.24 -2.30
C THR A 239 -10.75 -13.93 -3.00
N ALA A 240 -9.79 -13.02 -3.15
CA ALA A 240 -10.01 -11.79 -3.93
C ALA A 240 -10.41 -12.09 -5.39
N ASN A 241 -10.07 -13.27 -5.93
CA ASN A 241 -10.44 -13.64 -7.29
C ASN A 241 -11.95 -13.88 -7.44
N GLU A 242 -12.65 -14.29 -6.38
CA GLU A 242 -14.10 -14.46 -6.38
C GLU A 242 -14.85 -13.12 -6.28
N LEU A 243 -14.15 -11.99 -6.19
CA LEU A 243 -14.70 -10.64 -6.09
C LEU A 243 -14.87 -9.94 -7.46
N GLY A 244 -15.13 -10.70 -8.52
CA GLY A 244 -15.31 -10.15 -9.88
C GLY A 244 -14.25 -10.57 -10.90
N VAL A 245 -13.21 -11.31 -10.50
CA VAL A 245 -12.13 -11.74 -11.41
C VAL A 245 -12.42 -13.06 -12.09
N LEU A 246 -12.70 -14.12 -11.32
CA LEU A 246 -13.04 -15.45 -11.82
C LEU A 246 -14.53 -15.61 -12.08
N LYS A 247 -15.35 -14.96 -11.25
CA LYS A 247 -16.80 -14.99 -11.29
C LYS A 247 -17.35 -13.69 -10.73
N ALA A 248 -18.64 -13.44 -10.99
CA ALA A 248 -19.32 -12.29 -10.39
C ALA A 248 -19.23 -12.37 -8.84
N PRO A 249 -19.06 -11.22 -8.17
CA PRO A 249 -19.06 -11.18 -6.71
C PRO A 249 -20.42 -11.65 -6.16
N PRO A 250 -20.49 -12.07 -4.89
CA PRO A 250 -21.76 -12.37 -4.22
C PRO A 250 -22.79 -11.25 -4.41
N PRO A 251 -24.07 -11.56 -4.68
CA PRO A 251 -25.10 -10.55 -4.84
C PRO A 251 -25.17 -9.60 -3.65
N GLY A 252 -25.20 -8.29 -3.91
CA GLY A 252 -25.28 -7.26 -2.87
C GLY A 252 -23.96 -6.90 -2.18
N LEU A 253 -22.87 -7.65 -2.41
CA LEU A 253 -21.56 -7.33 -1.84
C LEU A 253 -21.03 -6.00 -2.40
N ARG A 254 -20.63 -5.08 -1.50
CA ARG A 254 -19.95 -3.84 -1.86
C ARG A 254 -18.44 -4.00 -1.67
N ILE A 255 -17.67 -3.50 -2.62
CA ILE A 255 -16.20 -3.46 -2.60
C ILE A 255 -15.78 -1.98 -2.58
N LEU A 256 -15.42 -1.49 -1.41
CA LEU A 256 -14.90 -0.15 -1.22
C LEU A 256 -13.41 -0.16 -1.59
N VAL A 257 -13.01 0.59 -2.61
CA VAL A 257 -11.60 0.66 -3.05
C VAL A 257 -10.94 1.96 -2.64
N SER A 258 -9.64 1.90 -2.34
CA SER A 258 -8.89 3.01 -1.74
C SER A 258 -8.58 4.17 -2.69
N ASN A 259 -8.79 3.98 -4.00
CA ASN A 259 -8.51 4.97 -5.05
C ASN A 259 -9.76 5.70 -5.54
N ALA A 260 -9.56 6.94 -6.01
CA ALA A 260 -10.56 7.68 -6.77
C ALA A 260 -10.55 7.24 -8.24
N ARG A 261 -11.68 7.42 -8.94
CA ARG A 261 -11.82 7.06 -10.37
C ARG A 261 -10.82 7.78 -11.26
N ASP A 262 -10.55 9.05 -10.99
CA ASP A 262 -9.65 9.89 -11.76
C ASP A 262 -8.16 9.71 -11.41
N LEU A 263 -7.83 8.86 -10.42
CA LEU A 263 -6.47 8.43 -10.09
C LEU A 263 -6.12 7.05 -10.67
N ASP A 264 -7.05 6.43 -11.37
CA ASP A 264 -6.91 5.09 -11.90
C ASP A 264 -6.77 5.07 -13.43
N TYR A 265 -6.63 3.88 -14.02
CA TYR A 265 -6.68 3.73 -15.47
C TYR A 265 -8.05 4.15 -16.03
N PRO A 266 -8.12 4.61 -17.29
CA PRO A 266 -9.38 5.00 -17.91
C PRO A 266 -10.22 3.77 -18.24
N PHE A 267 -11.10 3.39 -17.32
CA PHE A 267 -12.10 2.33 -17.50
C PHE A 267 -13.34 2.83 -18.25
N ASP A 268 -13.81 2.00 -19.19
CA ASP A 268 -15.03 2.26 -19.94
C ASP A 268 -16.27 1.92 -19.10
N VAL A 269 -16.14 0.89 -18.26
CA VAL A 269 -17.19 0.42 -17.34
C VAL A 269 -16.65 0.48 -15.91
N LEU A 270 -17.39 1.09 -15.00
CA LEU A 270 -17.18 0.96 -13.55
C LEU A 270 -18.28 0.05 -13.00
N PRO A 271 -17.97 -1.15 -12.50
CA PRO A 271 -18.98 -2.05 -11.95
C PRO A 271 -19.68 -1.45 -10.73
N GLU A 272 -21.00 -1.60 -10.62
CA GLU A 272 -21.80 -0.99 -9.54
C GLU A 272 -21.38 -1.44 -8.13
N HIS A 273 -20.86 -2.66 -8.00
CA HIS A 273 -20.36 -3.20 -6.73
C HIS A 273 -18.99 -2.64 -6.32
N VAL A 274 -18.26 -1.98 -7.22
CA VAL A 274 -16.97 -1.33 -6.93
C VAL A 274 -17.24 0.13 -6.62
N ILE A 275 -16.98 0.54 -5.38
CA ILE A 275 -17.25 1.89 -4.88
C ILE A 275 -15.91 2.61 -4.66
N PRO A 276 -15.51 3.53 -5.57
CA PRO A 276 -14.29 4.31 -5.42
C PRO A 276 -14.42 5.27 -4.25
N CYS A 277 -13.72 4.98 -3.16
CA CYS A 277 -13.75 5.82 -1.97
C CYS A 277 -12.54 6.72 -1.85
N GLY A 278 -11.58 6.63 -2.77
CA GLY A 278 -10.26 7.18 -2.55
C GLY A 278 -10.06 8.67 -2.76
N PRO A 279 -8.85 9.15 -2.40
CA PRO A 279 -7.84 8.44 -1.62
C PRO A 279 -8.24 8.17 -0.16
N ILE A 280 -8.14 6.92 0.29
CA ILE A 280 -8.27 6.59 1.72
C ILE A 280 -6.88 6.68 2.36
N VAL A 281 -6.64 7.73 3.14
CA VAL A 281 -5.36 7.98 3.83
C VAL A 281 -5.57 8.10 5.34
N ARG A 282 -4.60 7.64 6.15
CA ARG A 282 -4.67 7.73 7.61
C ARG A 282 -4.75 9.18 8.08
N ALA A 283 -5.40 9.40 9.21
CA ALA A 283 -5.23 10.65 9.95
C ALA A 283 -3.94 10.54 10.77
N ALA A 284 -3.18 11.62 10.88
CA ALA A 284 -1.94 11.64 11.64
C ALA A 284 -1.73 13.00 12.32
N PRO A 285 -1.07 13.04 13.50
CA PRO A 285 -0.68 14.30 14.14
C PRO A 285 0.39 15.04 13.32
N ALA A 286 0.57 16.33 13.58
CA ALA A 286 1.64 17.09 12.92
C ALA A 286 3.01 16.57 13.36
N VAL A 287 4.04 16.72 12.51
CA VAL A 287 5.41 16.28 12.85
C VAL A 287 5.89 16.89 14.15
N ALA A 288 5.62 18.18 14.39
CA ALA A 288 6.05 18.87 15.60
C ALA A 288 5.46 18.29 16.91
N ASP A 289 4.29 17.64 16.84
CA ASP A 289 3.63 17.07 18.00
C ASP A 289 4.22 15.71 18.42
N VAL A 290 4.90 15.03 17.49
CA VAL A 290 5.46 13.68 17.70
C VAL A 290 6.99 13.64 17.63
N ASP A 291 7.60 14.58 16.91
CA ASP A 291 9.03 14.69 16.69
C ASP A 291 9.42 16.16 16.38
N SER A 292 9.52 16.95 17.45
CA SER A 292 9.87 18.38 17.35
C SER A 292 11.25 18.63 16.75
N GLU A 293 12.19 17.70 16.92
CA GLU A 293 13.54 17.82 16.36
C GLU A 293 13.49 17.64 14.83
N LEU A 294 12.79 16.61 14.35
CA LEU A 294 12.57 16.41 12.92
C LEU A 294 11.82 17.59 12.30
N ALA A 295 10.81 18.14 12.99
CA ALA A 295 10.10 19.33 12.52
C ALA A 295 11.04 20.54 12.38
N ALA A 296 11.91 20.78 13.36
CA ALA A 296 12.90 21.85 13.32
C ALA A 296 13.94 21.63 12.19
N TRP A 297 14.32 20.38 11.93
CA TRP A 297 15.21 20.03 10.82
C TRP A 297 14.56 20.24 9.44
N LEU A 298 13.31 19.79 9.27
CA LEU A 298 12.54 20.01 8.03
C LEU A 298 12.33 21.50 7.74
N ALA A 299 12.20 22.33 8.78
CA ALA A 299 12.00 23.77 8.61
C ALA A 299 13.18 24.52 7.96
N ARG A 300 14.37 23.89 7.89
CA ARG A 300 15.60 24.51 7.36
C ARG A 300 15.60 24.69 5.85
N GLY A 301 14.79 23.92 5.11
CA GLY A 301 14.86 23.94 3.65
C GLY A 301 13.91 22.96 2.95
N PRO A 302 13.86 23.01 1.61
CA PRO A 302 13.09 22.05 0.84
C PRO A 302 13.69 20.65 0.97
N THR A 303 12.83 19.63 1.10
CA THR A 303 13.26 18.26 1.40
C THR A 303 12.77 17.27 0.36
N VAL A 304 13.66 16.37 -0.08
CA VAL A 304 13.28 15.11 -0.75
C VAL A 304 13.04 14.06 0.34
N TYR A 305 11.81 13.53 0.40
CA TYR A 305 11.46 12.48 1.34
C TYR A 305 11.53 11.12 0.65
N VAL A 306 12.38 10.24 1.15
CA VAL A 306 12.63 8.91 0.56
C VAL A 306 12.13 7.84 1.52
N ASN A 307 11.04 7.17 1.16
CA ASN A 307 10.45 6.09 1.92
C ASN A 307 9.92 5.00 0.99
N LEU A 308 10.63 3.87 0.94
CA LEU A 308 10.30 2.73 0.09
C LEU A 308 9.38 1.71 0.78
N GLY A 309 8.56 2.17 1.73
CA GLY A 309 7.54 1.36 2.40
C GLY A 309 8.04 0.62 3.64
N THR A 310 7.26 -0.38 4.05
CA THR A 310 7.55 -1.21 5.23
C THR A 310 8.42 -2.42 4.89
N HIS A 311 8.26 -2.99 3.69
CA HIS A 311 8.85 -4.31 3.38
C HIS A 311 10.13 -4.25 2.55
N LEU A 312 10.33 -3.22 1.70
CA LEU A 312 11.50 -3.17 0.84
C LEU A 312 12.77 -2.98 1.67
N GLN A 313 13.71 -3.91 1.51
CA GLN A 313 15.04 -3.85 2.10
C GLN A 313 16.09 -3.70 1.01
N MET A 314 17.18 -3.01 1.34
CA MET A 314 18.27 -2.72 0.41
C MET A 314 19.56 -3.39 0.86
N ASP A 315 20.31 -3.93 -0.09
CA ASP A 315 21.73 -4.23 0.15
C ASP A 315 22.60 -2.98 -0.03
N VAL A 316 23.89 -3.10 0.31
CA VAL A 316 24.84 -1.98 0.27
C VAL A 316 25.03 -1.42 -1.14
N ASN A 317 24.97 -2.26 -2.18
CA ASN A 317 25.17 -1.81 -3.56
C ASN A 317 23.95 -1.03 -4.04
N GLN A 318 22.74 -1.51 -3.73
CA GLN A 318 21.49 -0.81 -4.01
C GLN A 318 21.45 0.55 -3.29
N ALA A 319 21.90 0.61 -2.03
CA ALA A 319 21.99 1.85 -1.27
C ALA A 319 23.05 2.81 -1.82
N LEU A 320 24.21 2.31 -2.25
CA LEU A 320 25.25 3.13 -2.84
C LEU A 320 24.79 3.76 -4.17
N GLU A 321 24.14 3.00 -5.05
CA GLU A 321 23.57 3.53 -6.30
C GLU A 321 22.58 4.67 -6.04
N MET A 322 21.75 4.54 -5.00
CA MET A 322 20.82 5.59 -4.59
C MET A 322 21.54 6.82 -4.00
N ALA A 323 22.52 6.61 -3.12
CA ALA A 323 23.31 7.69 -2.53
C ALA A 323 24.07 8.49 -3.59
N LEU A 324 24.60 7.81 -4.62
CA LEU A 324 25.24 8.48 -5.74
C LEU A 324 24.26 9.27 -6.61
N ALA A 325 23.02 8.80 -6.78
CA ALA A 325 21.98 9.57 -7.46
C ALA A 325 21.60 10.84 -6.66
N PHE A 326 21.56 10.73 -5.33
CA PHE A 326 21.33 11.87 -4.45
C PHE A 326 22.47 12.88 -4.50
N ARG A 327 23.72 12.41 -4.55
CA ARG A 327 24.90 13.25 -4.78
C ARG A 327 24.72 14.07 -6.07
N ASP A 328 24.38 13.41 -7.18
CA ASP A 328 24.19 14.09 -8.47
C ASP A 328 23.09 15.17 -8.41
N LEU A 329 21.97 14.85 -7.76
CA LEU A 329 20.89 15.82 -7.53
C LEU A 329 21.35 17.00 -6.68
N LEU A 330 22.03 16.73 -5.56
CA LEU A 330 22.48 17.75 -4.61
C LEU A 330 23.52 18.69 -5.22
N ASP A 331 24.41 18.17 -6.08
CA ASP A 331 25.43 18.95 -6.77
C ASP A 331 24.77 19.91 -7.79
N LYS A 332 23.76 19.45 -8.52
CA LYS A 332 22.98 20.31 -9.45
C LYS A 332 22.06 21.30 -8.73
N ALA A 333 21.62 20.97 -7.52
CA ALA A 333 20.73 21.80 -6.72
C ALA A 333 21.44 22.94 -5.96
N GLN A 334 22.78 23.04 -6.02
CA GLN A 334 23.54 24.00 -5.20
C GLN A 334 23.17 25.47 -5.45
N ASP A 335 22.93 25.82 -6.71
CA ASP A 335 22.66 27.20 -7.15
C ASP A 335 21.17 27.49 -7.35
N VAL A 336 20.30 26.55 -6.98
CA VAL A 336 18.85 26.69 -7.18
C VAL A 336 18.26 27.52 -6.06
N ASP A 337 17.62 28.63 -6.43
CA ASP A 337 16.85 29.44 -5.49
C ASP A 337 15.45 28.84 -5.30
N TYR A 338 15.23 28.29 -4.10
CA TYR A 338 13.93 27.75 -3.69
C TYR A 338 12.98 28.80 -3.10
N GLY A 339 13.27 30.10 -3.27
CA GLY A 339 12.37 31.20 -2.93
C GLY A 339 12.28 31.52 -1.43
N GLY A 340 13.28 31.12 -0.64
CA GLY A 340 13.34 31.35 0.81
C GLY A 340 14.29 32.49 1.21
N LYS A 341 13.95 33.25 2.26
CA LYS A 341 14.88 34.21 2.86
C LYS A 341 16.05 33.44 3.50
N GLY A 342 17.23 33.45 2.87
CA GLY A 342 18.48 33.06 3.54
C GLY A 342 19.25 31.84 2.99
N GLY A 343 19.16 31.50 1.71
CA GLY A 343 20.03 30.45 1.14
C GLY A 343 19.67 29.03 1.57
N ALA A 344 18.36 28.75 1.66
CA ALA A 344 17.85 27.41 1.95
C ALA A 344 18.39 26.40 0.92
N LYS A 345 19.01 25.32 1.42
CA LYS A 345 19.59 24.27 0.58
C LYS A 345 18.68 23.04 0.57
N LEU A 346 18.70 22.30 -0.53
CA LEU A 346 18.01 21.02 -0.64
C LEU A 346 18.49 20.05 0.45
N GLN A 347 17.54 19.41 1.12
CA GLN A 347 17.72 18.38 2.13
C GLN A 347 17.18 17.03 1.64
N ILE A 348 17.66 15.94 2.23
CA ILE A 348 17.14 14.59 1.96
C ILE A 348 16.89 13.87 3.29
N LEU A 349 15.65 13.44 3.49
CA LEU A 349 15.27 12.55 4.59
C LEU A 349 15.03 11.16 4.02
N TRP A 350 15.87 10.20 4.42
CA TRP A 350 15.86 8.86 3.83
C TRP A 350 15.65 7.77 4.88
N LYS A 351 14.49 7.12 4.80
CA LYS A 351 14.22 5.87 5.52
C LYS A 351 14.83 4.69 4.77
N LEU A 352 15.83 4.04 5.36
CA LEU A 352 16.58 2.93 4.77
C LEU A 352 16.47 1.68 5.65
N ARG A 353 15.72 0.66 5.18
CA ARG A 353 15.79 -0.69 5.77
C ARG A 353 16.88 -1.50 5.08
N ARG A 354 17.79 -2.06 5.87
CA ARG A 354 18.95 -2.81 5.39
C ARG A 354 18.65 -4.30 5.33
N LYS A 355 19.08 -4.97 4.26
CA LYS A 355 19.18 -6.43 4.22
C LYS A 355 20.33 -6.84 5.12
N THR A 356 20.06 -7.65 6.14
CA THR A 356 21.10 -8.22 6.98
C THR A 356 21.43 -9.64 6.50
N PRO A 357 22.72 -10.00 6.36
CA PRO A 357 23.09 -11.39 6.14
C PRO A 357 22.58 -12.24 7.31
N HIS A 358 21.86 -13.32 7.02
CA HIS A 358 21.57 -14.41 7.96
C HIS A 358 20.67 -14.03 9.16
N GLY A 359 19.82 -13.01 9.03
CA GLY A 359 18.84 -12.68 10.08
C GLY A 359 19.46 -12.11 11.35
N GLU A 360 20.75 -11.79 11.35
CA GLU A 360 21.37 -11.03 12.43
C GLU A 360 20.81 -9.61 12.40
N HIS A 361 20.11 -9.21 13.46
CA HIS A 361 19.77 -7.82 13.66
C HIS A 361 21.06 -7.06 13.98
N ALA A 362 21.40 -6.04 13.18
CA ALA A 362 22.44 -5.10 13.58
C ALA A 362 22.10 -4.59 14.98
N SER A 363 23.08 -4.61 15.89
CA SER A 363 22.91 -4.17 17.28
C SER A 363 22.36 -2.73 17.36
N ASP A 364 22.72 -1.89 16.40
CA ASP A 364 22.05 -0.64 16.10
C ASP A 364 21.63 -0.60 14.60
N PRO A 365 20.32 -0.52 14.28
CA PRO A 365 19.86 -0.43 12.91
C PRO A 365 20.25 0.89 12.22
N ASN A 366 20.73 1.88 12.95
CA ASN A 366 21.26 3.15 12.45
C ASN A 366 22.81 3.25 12.46
N ASP A 367 23.54 2.19 12.83
CA ASP A 367 25.00 2.15 12.64
C ASP A 367 25.35 1.81 11.19
N TYR A 368 25.88 2.79 10.45
CA TYR A 368 26.32 2.65 9.05
C TYR A 368 27.83 2.43 8.92
N SER A 369 28.48 1.85 9.93
CA SER A 369 29.88 1.44 9.85
C SER A 369 30.14 0.27 8.87
N GLY A 370 31.41 -0.13 8.71
CA GLY A 370 31.81 -1.21 7.82
C GLY A 370 31.53 -0.90 6.35
N LEU A 371 30.98 -1.86 5.60
CA LEU A 371 30.63 -1.68 4.17
C LEU A 371 29.59 -0.57 3.96
N TRP A 372 28.71 -0.33 4.93
CA TRP A 372 27.71 0.73 4.85
C TRP A 372 28.31 2.13 4.90
N LYS A 373 29.58 2.27 5.31
CA LYS A 373 30.30 3.55 5.29
C LYS A 373 30.42 4.10 3.88
N LEU A 374 30.42 3.24 2.85
CA LEU A 374 30.41 3.67 1.44
C LEU A 374 29.20 4.56 1.11
N VAL A 375 28.04 4.29 1.72
CA VAL A 375 26.82 5.09 1.55
C VAL A 375 26.98 6.46 2.21
N GLN A 376 27.57 6.50 3.41
CA GLN A 376 27.86 7.76 4.10
C GLN A 376 28.94 8.58 3.38
N ASP A 377 30.00 7.92 2.92
CA ASP A 377 31.12 8.56 2.23
C ASP A 377 30.68 9.21 0.91
N ALA A 378 29.73 8.59 0.19
CA ALA A 378 29.14 9.18 -1.02
C ALA A 378 28.43 10.52 -0.74
N LEU A 379 27.91 10.73 0.47
CA LEU A 379 27.15 11.91 0.90
C LEU A 379 27.85 12.68 2.05
N ARG A 380 29.17 12.53 2.19
CA ARG A 380 29.92 12.98 3.38
C ARG A 380 29.69 14.44 3.75
N SER A 381 29.83 15.36 2.81
CA SER A 381 29.65 16.80 3.06
C SER A 381 28.25 17.15 3.54
N GLU A 382 27.22 16.42 3.10
CA GLU A 382 25.83 16.63 3.49
C GLU A 382 25.50 16.02 4.84
N PHE A 383 26.17 14.93 5.22
CA PHE A 383 26.12 14.43 6.58
C PHE A 383 26.77 15.39 7.56
N GLU A 384 27.98 15.87 7.24
CA GLU A 384 28.72 16.82 8.08
C GLU A 384 27.97 18.16 8.26
N SER A 385 27.19 18.56 7.25
CA SER A 385 26.34 19.76 7.30
C SER A 385 24.89 19.50 7.71
N ASP A 386 24.54 18.27 8.13
CA ASP A 386 23.18 17.85 8.52
C ASP A 386 22.10 18.20 7.46
N ARG A 387 22.45 18.08 6.17
CA ARG A 387 21.50 18.22 5.03
C ARG A 387 20.89 16.88 4.61
N VAL A 388 21.55 15.77 4.93
CA VAL A 388 21.06 14.41 4.67
C VAL A 388 20.92 13.68 6.00
N ARG A 389 19.74 13.12 6.26
CA ARG A 389 19.50 12.20 7.37
C ARG A 389 19.08 10.84 6.84
N ILE A 390 19.81 9.79 7.20
CA ILE A 390 19.44 8.40 6.92
C ILE A 390 19.07 7.73 8.24
N THR A 391 17.92 7.07 8.28
CA THR A 391 17.46 6.33 9.45
C THR A 391 16.73 5.05 9.05
N SER A 392 16.74 4.05 9.93
CA SER A 392 15.98 2.81 9.76
C SER A 392 14.49 2.98 9.99
N TRP A 393 14.08 3.97 10.80
CA TRP A 393 12.70 4.21 11.17
C TRP A 393 12.44 5.69 11.48
N ILE A 394 11.26 6.18 11.11
CA ILE A 394 10.83 7.55 11.42
C ILE A 394 9.60 7.47 12.30
N THR A 395 9.61 8.19 13.42
CA THR A 395 8.53 8.18 14.40
C THR A 395 7.26 8.83 13.85
N ALA A 396 7.40 9.94 13.13
CA ALA A 396 6.29 10.59 12.45
C ALA A 396 5.75 9.71 11.31
N GLU A 397 4.43 9.64 11.19
CA GLU A 397 3.76 8.94 10.09
C GLU A 397 4.16 9.57 8.74
N PRO A 398 4.29 8.79 7.65
CA PRO A 398 4.70 9.31 6.34
C PRO A 398 3.88 10.50 5.86
N LYS A 399 2.55 10.45 6.08
CA LYS A 399 1.64 11.56 5.78
C LYS A 399 2.01 12.86 6.50
N SER A 400 2.33 12.80 7.80
CA SER A 400 2.70 13.99 8.58
C SER A 400 3.91 14.69 7.99
N ILE A 401 4.90 13.92 7.52
CA ILE A 401 6.12 14.44 6.90
C ILE A 401 5.78 15.11 5.57
N LEU A 402 4.96 14.46 4.74
CA LEU A 402 4.51 15.01 3.45
C LEU A 402 3.73 16.32 3.64
N GLU A 403 2.93 16.43 4.71
CA GLU A 403 2.11 17.60 5.04
C GLU A 403 2.85 18.69 5.82
N SER A 404 4.16 18.50 6.10
CA SER A 404 4.99 19.50 6.81
C SER A 404 5.13 20.84 6.07
N GLY A 405 4.77 20.89 4.78
CA GLY A 405 4.98 22.04 3.91
C GLY A 405 6.43 22.22 3.46
N ARG A 406 7.32 21.25 3.76
CA ARG A 406 8.76 21.30 3.46
C ARG A 406 9.18 20.28 2.41
N VAL A 407 8.42 19.21 2.24
CA VAL A 407 8.72 18.19 1.23
C VAL A 407 8.38 18.73 -0.16
N ILE A 408 9.29 18.59 -1.11
CA ILE A 408 9.10 19.01 -2.51
C ILE A 408 9.03 17.84 -3.48
N CYS A 409 9.45 16.65 -3.05
CA CYS A 409 9.38 15.41 -3.82
C CYS A 409 9.32 14.20 -2.89
N SER A 410 8.43 13.27 -3.19
CA SER A 410 8.30 11.97 -2.51
C SER A 410 8.92 10.88 -3.37
N VAL A 411 9.97 10.23 -2.89
CA VAL A 411 10.57 9.04 -3.50
C VAL A 411 10.01 7.82 -2.80
N ASN A 412 9.22 7.02 -3.51
CA ASN A 412 8.54 5.86 -2.92
C ASN A 412 8.55 4.65 -3.85
N HIS A 413 8.22 3.47 -3.32
CA HIS A 413 8.27 2.21 -4.07
C HIS A 413 7.03 1.94 -4.95
N GLY A 414 6.10 2.89 -5.08
CA GLY A 414 4.85 2.67 -5.79
C GLY A 414 3.81 1.86 -5.00
N GLY A 415 3.87 1.85 -3.67
CA GLY A 415 2.79 1.29 -2.85
C GLY A 415 1.57 2.22 -2.78
N ALA A 416 0.37 1.64 -2.72
CA ALA A 416 -0.92 2.35 -2.73
C ALA A 416 -0.99 3.51 -1.73
N SER A 417 -0.66 3.26 -0.46
CA SER A 417 -0.70 4.29 0.60
C SER A 417 0.23 5.45 0.30
N SER A 418 1.51 5.18 -0.03
CA SER A 418 2.50 6.23 -0.27
C SER A 418 2.17 7.08 -1.50
N PHE A 419 1.62 6.45 -2.54
CA PHE A 419 1.14 7.16 -3.72
C PHE A 419 -0.01 8.12 -3.35
N ASN A 420 -1.02 7.60 -2.65
CA ASN A 420 -2.21 8.34 -2.25
C ASN A 420 -1.92 9.47 -1.25
N GLU A 421 -1.05 9.24 -0.27
CA GLU A 421 -0.60 10.26 0.67
C GLU A 421 0.11 11.42 -0.05
N SER A 422 0.96 11.10 -1.03
CA SER A 422 1.67 12.12 -1.82
C SER A 422 0.71 12.92 -2.72
N ILE A 423 -0.30 12.28 -3.32
CA ILE A 423 -1.36 12.96 -4.06
C ILE A 423 -2.15 13.91 -3.17
N CYS A 424 -2.59 13.45 -1.99
CA CYS A 424 -3.35 14.28 -1.05
C CYS A 424 -2.54 15.49 -0.58
N ALA A 425 -1.24 15.30 -0.31
CA ALA A 425 -0.34 16.38 0.09
C ALA A 425 0.06 17.33 -1.05
N GLY A 426 -0.31 17.02 -2.31
CA GLY A 426 0.05 17.85 -3.46
C GLY A 426 1.54 17.80 -3.79
N ILE A 427 2.20 16.66 -3.54
CA ILE A 427 3.65 16.49 -3.65
C ILE A 427 4.02 15.67 -4.91
N PRO A 428 4.90 16.19 -5.79
CA PRO A 428 5.44 15.42 -6.92
C PRO A 428 6.13 14.13 -6.49
N GLN A 429 6.12 13.12 -7.36
CA GLN A 429 6.59 11.78 -6.99
C GLN A 429 7.65 11.21 -7.93
N VAL A 430 8.58 10.45 -7.36
CA VAL A 430 9.57 9.63 -8.08
C VAL A 430 9.41 8.19 -7.59
N LEU A 431 8.89 7.32 -8.45
CA LEU A 431 8.53 5.96 -8.07
C LEU A 431 9.63 4.99 -8.45
N LEU A 432 9.95 4.09 -7.52
CA LEU A 432 10.84 2.95 -7.68
C LEU A 432 10.08 1.63 -7.47
N PRO A 433 9.12 1.28 -8.35
CA PRO A 433 8.39 0.02 -8.27
C PRO A 433 9.30 -1.19 -8.09
N ALA A 434 9.04 -1.96 -7.03
CA ALA A 434 9.82 -3.14 -6.70
C ALA A 434 9.15 -4.46 -7.14
N TRP A 435 7.82 -4.55 -7.18
CA TRP A 435 7.13 -5.80 -7.49
C TRP A 435 5.66 -5.60 -7.87
N SER A 436 5.01 -6.67 -8.35
CA SER A 436 3.55 -6.85 -8.43
C SER A 436 2.79 -5.61 -8.96
N ASP A 437 1.88 -5.05 -8.15
CA ASP A 437 1.04 -3.88 -8.38
C ASP A 437 1.80 -2.55 -8.24
N CYS A 438 3.02 -2.55 -7.71
CA CYS A 438 3.80 -1.31 -7.64
C CYS A 438 4.13 -0.77 -9.04
N PHE A 439 4.31 -1.66 -10.04
CA PHE A 439 4.53 -1.26 -11.44
C PHE A 439 3.35 -0.48 -12.01
N ASP A 440 2.15 -0.82 -11.53
CA ASP A 440 0.90 -0.20 -11.90
C ASP A 440 0.80 1.23 -11.37
N TYR A 441 1.36 1.52 -10.20
CA TYR A 441 1.53 2.91 -9.73
C TYR A 441 2.63 3.66 -10.50
N GLY A 442 3.68 2.96 -10.93
CA GLY A 442 4.67 3.50 -11.87
C GLY A 442 4.05 3.99 -13.17
N ASN A 443 3.04 3.30 -13.69
CA ASN A 443 2.26 3.80 -14.83
C ASN A 443 1.36 5.00 -14.45
N ARG A 444 0.67 4.91 -13.31
CA ARG A 444 -0.27 5.97 -12.87
C ARG A 444 0.42 7.31 -12.64
N VAL A 445 1.61 7.32 -12.05
CA VAL A 445 2.33 8.58 -11.78
C VAL A 445 2.61 9.37 -13.06
N GLU A 446 2.91 8.66 -14.16
CA GLU A 446 3.16 9.29 -15.46
C GLU A 446 1.88 9.59 -16.22
N LEU A 447 0.89 8.69 -16.17
CA LEU A 447 -0.44 8.90 -16.75
C LEU A 447 -1.08 10.18 -16.22
N LEU A 448 -0.98 10.40 -14.91
CA LEU A 448 -1.50 11.57 -14.20
C LEU A 448 -0.57 12.78 -14.30
N LYS A 449 0.64 12.61 -14.85
CA LYS A 449 1.68 13.63 -15.00
C LYS A 449 2.09 14.29 -13.68
N VAL A 450 2.07 13.52 -12.59
CA VAL A 450 2.42 13.98 -11.23
C VAL A 450 3.83 13.57 -10.80
N GLY A 451 4.59 12.94 -11.70
CA GLY A 451 5.90 12.40 -11.36
C GLY A 451 6.47 11.47 -12.42
N ARG A 452 7.43 10.63 -12.01
CA ARG A 452 8.15 9.71 -12.89
C ARG A 452 8.31 8.32 -12.30
N TRP A 453 8.30 7.31 -13.17
CA TRP A 453 8.77 5.97 -12.84
C TRP A 453 10.28 5.90 -13.14
N ALA A 454 11.08 5.84 -12.07
CA ALA A 454 12.52 6.09 -12.07
C ALA A 454 13.41 4.84 -12.06
N ASN A 455 12.85 3.67 -12.31
CA ASN A 455 13.59 2.42 -12.49
C ASN A 455 13.00 1.53 -13.61
N LYS A 456 12.45 2.14 -14.67
CA LYS A 456 11.91 1.40 -15.81
C LYS A 456 12.92 0.45 -16.43
N VAL A 457 14.21 0.80 -16.46
CA VAL A 457 15.27 -0.04 -17.02
C VAL A 457 15.82 -0.97 -15.94
N ALA A 458 16.15 -0.43 -14.76
CA ALA A 458 16.83 -1.17 -13.70
C ALA A 458 15.91 -2.02 -12.78
N LYS A 459 14.59 -1.99 -12.99
CA LYS A 459 13.61 -2.74 -12.20
C LYS A 459 13.98 -4.23 -12.01
N PRO A 460 13.71 -4.81 -10.83
CA PRO A 460 13.05 -4.20 -9.67
C PRO A 460 13.96 -3.31 -8.81
N SER A 461 15.26 -3.24 -9.11
CA SER A 461 16.22 -2.36 -8.43
C SER A 461 16.26 -0.97 -9.07
N TRP A 462 17.33 -0.19 -8.88
CA TRP A 462 17.58 1.09 -9.53
C TRP A 462 19.06 1.27 -9.82
N LYS A 463 19.38 2.23 -10.68
CA LYS A 463 20.73 2.65 -11.02
C LYS A 463 20.88 4.15 -10.89
N ARG A 464 22.07 4.61 -10.50
CA ARG A 464 22.43 6.01 -10.27
C ARG A 464 21.88 6.92 -11.36
N ASN A 465 22.26 6.65 -12.60
CA ASN A 465 21.94 7.53 -13.74
C ASN A 465 20.43 7.62 -14.01
N GLU A 466 19.70 6.50 -13.88
CA GLU A 466 18.26 6.47 -14.13
C GLU A 466 17.50 7.24 -13.04
N LEU A 467 17.86 7.01 -11.77
CA LEU A 467 17.25 7.69 -10.63
C LEU A 467 17.61 9.19 -10.59
N ALA A 468 18.87 9.54 -10.82
CA ALA A 468 19.32 10.94 -10.85
C ALA A 468 18.57 11.73 -11.94
N SER A 469 18.48 11.18 -13.16
CA SER A 469 17.75 11.79 -14.27
C SER A 469 16.27 12.03 -13.92
N ALA A 470 15.61 11.05 -13.31
CA ALA A 470 14.20 11.21 -12.91
C ALA A 470 14.02 12.23 -11.77
N LEU A 471 14.92 12.27 -10.80
CA LEU A 471 14.90 13.28 -9.72
C LEU A 471 15.10 14.68 -10.29
N GLU A 472 16.08 14.86 -11.17
CA GLU A 472 16.34 16.14 -11.84
C GLU A 472 15.15 16.59 -12.69
N GLU A 473 14.54 15.68 -13.45
CA GLU A 473 13.34 16.01 -14.24
C GLU A 473 12.19 16.49 -13.36
N VAL A 474 11.97 15.84 -12.22
CA VAL A 474 10.87 16.21 -11.30
C VAL A 474 11.18 17.49 -10.53
N ILE A 475 12.43 17.71 -10.10
CA ILE A 475 12.79 18.73 -9.10
C ILE A 475 13.46 19.97 -9.71
N LEU A 476 14.24 19.82 -10.78
CA LEU A 476 15.19 20.84 -11.27
C LEU A 476 15.01 21.23 -12.75
N SER A 477 14.05 20.64 -13.46
CA SER A 477 13.91 20.86 -14.91
C SER A 477 12.85 21.89 -15.27
N ASP A 478 12.78 22.22 -16.56
CA ASP A 478 11.69 23.01 -17.15
C ASP A 478 10.30 22.39 -16.93
N LYS A 479 10.22 21.08 -16.64
CA LYS A 479 8.96 20.38 -16.35
C LYS A 479 8.52 20.47 -14.90
N THR A 480 9.39 20.87 -13.98
CA THR A 480 9.11 20.89 -12.54
C THR A 480 7.86 21.71 -12.20
N ALA A 481 7.74 22.91 -12.77
CA ALA A 481 6.58 23.77 -12.54
C ALA A 481 5.26 23.11 -12.99
N ALA A 482 5.26 22.49 -14.17
CA ALA A 482 4.07 21.82 -14.71
C ALA A 482 3.68 20.57 -13.90
N ILE A 483 4.65 19.77 -13.44
CA ILE A 483 4.40 18.61 -12.58
C ILE A 483 3.80 19.07 -11.25
N LEU A 484 4.38 20.11 -10.64
CA LEU A 484 3.91 20.68 -9.38
C LEU A 484 2.50 21.27 -9.50
N GLU A 485 2.23 22.01 -10.57
CA GLU A 485 0.89 22.55 -10.84
C GLU A 485 -0.14 21.42 -10.99
N GLN A 486 0.21 20.37 -11.74
CA GLN A 486 -0.66 19.24 -11.99
C GLN A 486 -1.01 18.48 -10.70
N VAL A 487 -0.02 18.16 -9.85
CA VAL A 487 -0.30 17.46 -8.59
C VAL A 487 -1.06 18.35 -7.61
N LYS A 488 -0.77 19.66 -7.55
CA LYS A 488 -1.55 20.62 -6.75
C LYS A 488 -2.99 20.72 -7.22
N ARG A 489 -3.21 20.73 -8.54
CA ARG A 489 -4.56 20.74 -9.14
C ARG A 489 -5.35 19.49 -8.73
N LEU A 490 -4.73 18.31 -8.80
CA LEU A 490 -5.37 17.06 -8.38
C LEU A 490 -5.65 17.04 -6.87
N SER A 491 -4.68 17.46 -6.04
CA SER A 491 -4.83 17.45 -4.57
C SER A 491 -6.05 18.23 -4.07
N LYS A 492 -6.47 19.30 -4.79
CA LYS A 492 -7.67 20.07 -4.46
C LYS A 492 -8.97 19.24 -4.50
N ASN A 493 -9.00 18.16 -5.28
CA ASN A 493 -10.14 17.25 -5.34
C ASN A 493 -10.21 16.30 -4.14
N TYR A 494 -9.13 16.19 -3.36
CA TYR A 494 -9.00 15.24 -2.25
C TYR A 494 -8.69 15.96 -0.94
N PRO A 495 -9.63 16.75 -0.41
CA PRO A 495 -9.46 17.39 0.89
C PRO A 495 -9.24 16.35 2.00
N GLU A 496 -8.60 16.80 3.08
CA GLU A 496 -8.13 15.88 4.11
C GLU A 496 -9.26 15.04 4.70
N GLY A 497 -9.04 13.73 4.71
CA GLY A 497 -9.98 12.73 5.23
C GLY A 497 -11.21 12.46 4.37
N ALA A 498 -11.38 13.09 3.21
CA ALA A 498 -12.56 12.89 2.35
C ALA A 498 -12.83 11.41 2.04
N GLY A 499 -11.79 10.67 1.65
CA GLY A 499 -11.97 9.27 1.27
C GLY A 499 -12.27 8.33 2.43
N ARG A 500 -11.54 8.45 3.55
CA ARG A 500 -11.84 7.67 4.77
C ARG A 500 -13.22 7.98 5.35
N ASN A 501 -13.68 9.23 5.25
CA ASN A 501 -15.02 9.65 5.68
C ASN A 501 -16.10 9.05 4.78
N TYR A 502 -15.87 8.99 3.48
CA TYR A 502 -16.81 8.38 2.54
C TYR A 502 -16.91 6.86 2.76
N ALA A 503 -15.78 6.16 2.88
CA ALA A 503 -15.77 4.73 3.22
C ALA A 503 -16.49 4.44 4.55
N ALA A 504 -16.28 5.27 5.57
CA ALA A 504 -16.98 5.16 6.85
C ALA A 504 -18.50 5.31 6.70
N LYS A 505 -18.96 6.31 5.94
CA LYS A 505 -20.40 6.52 5.66
C LYS A 505 -21.01 5.36 4.89
N GLU A 506 -20.30 4.83 3.89
CA GLU A 506 -20.76 3.69 3.11
C GLU A 506 -20.98 2.45 3.99
N ILE A 507 -20.01 2.12 4.84
CA ILE A 507 -20.12 1.01 5.79
C ILE A 507 -21.30 1.21 6.75
N LEU A 508 -21.42 2.40 7.34
CA LEU A 508 -22.50 2.70 8.29
C LEU A 508 -23.89 2.67 7.63
N SER A 509 -24.01 3.05 6.36
CA SER A 509 -25.27 3.00 5.60
C SER A 509 -25.70 1.57 5.24
N ALA A 510 -24.76 0.63 5.24
CA ALA A 510 -25.03 -0.77 4.97
C ALA A 510 -25.46 -1.57 6.22
N ILE A 511 -25.44 -0.94 7.40
CA ILE A 511 -26.06 -1.48 8.60
C ILE A 511 -27.58 -1.29 8.43
N GLN A 512 -28.30 -2.38 8.18
CA GLN A 512 -29.76 -2.35 8.06
C GLN A 512 -30.38 -1.85 9.37
N SER A 513 -31.41 -1.00 9.27
CA SER A 513 -32.17 -0.48 10.41
C SER A 513 -33.16 -1.50 10.96
#